data_AF-A0A085YXK8-F1
#
_entry.id   AF-A0A085YXK8-F1
#
_cell.length_a   1.000
_cell.length_b   1.000
_cell.length_c   1.000
_cell.angle_alpha   90.00
_cell.angle_beta   90.00
_cell.angle_gamma   90.00
#
_symmetry.space_group_name_H-M   'P 1'
#
loop_
_entity.id
_entity.type
_entity.pdbx_description
1 polymer ?
#
loop_
_entity_poly.entity_id
_entity_poly.type
_entity_poly.pdbx_seq_one_letter_code
_entity_poly.pdbx_strand_id
1 'polypeptide(L)'
;THFDETATSNIMSYRMAASRAASALALSGQKAKAVEILDLASKEIPAEKFNDPRSLSAMVTGYIIAGQEKKGLQLAEILKKGIFEEYDYYLSLDRADQNFARRQMRTKPMEYSLVVSAVTDAYKKLGQDDKAYAYLVKSIEPIDKKFNAFIKELQQMGKEKAIKESENVQKITPFYQYLFDVMEPFDSTYSKEKENQITTAIIKVTQ
;
A
#
# COMPACT_ATOMS: atom_id res chain seq x y z
N THR A 1 -14.40 -3.13 -23.99
CA THR A 1 -13.25 -3.97 -24.37
C THR A 1 -13.06 -4.97 -23.25
N HIS A 2 -13.31 -6.25 -23.51
CA HIS A 2 -13.10 -7.32 -22.53
C HIS A 2 -11.58 -7.42 -22.31
N PHE A 3 -11.07 -6.87 -21.21
CA PHE A 3 -9.69 -7.14 -20.80
C PHE A 3 -9.64 -8.63 -20.47
N ASP A 4 -8.93 -9.39 -21.27
CA ASP A 4 -8.78 -10.83 -21.11
C ASP A 4 -8.18 -11.12 -19.73
N GLU A 5 -8.99 -11.67 -18.83
CA GLU A 5 -8.57 -12.09 -17.49
C GLU A 5 -7.36 -13.04 -17.57
N THR A 6 -7.26 -13.81 -18.65
CA THR A 6 -6.13 -14.69 -18.97
C THR A 6 -4.86 -13.89 -19.17
N ALA A 7 -4.90 -12.79 -19.92
CA ALA A 7 -3.74 -11.93 -20.15
C ALA A 7 -3.28 -11.27 -18.84
N THR A 8 -4.21 -10.81 -18.01
CA THR A 8 -3.89 -10.24 -16.68
C THR A 8 -3.24 -11.30 -15.79
N SER A 9 -3.81 -12.51 -15.74
CA SER A 9 -3.27 -13.64 -14.97
C SER A 9 -1.87 -14.04 -15.44
N ASN A 10 -1.63 -14.07 -16.75
CA ASN A 10 -0.33 -14.40 -17.34
C ASN A 10 0.72 -13.35 -16.98
N ILE A 11 0.37 -12.07 -17.09
CA ILE A 11 1.25 -10.95 -16.70
C ILE A 11 1.64 -11.07 -15.22
N MET A 12 0.64 -11.26 -14.35
CA MET A 12 0.89 -11.41 -12.91
C MET A 12 1.79 -12.61 -12.63
N SER A 13 1.49 -13.76 -13.21
CA SER A 13 2.25 -15.00 -13.03
C SER A 13 3.69 -14.85 -13.46
N TYR A 14 3.93 -14.24 -14.63
CA TYR A 14 5.27 -13.99 -15.15
C TYR A 14 6.08 -13.06 -14.25
N ARG A 15 5.54 -11.90 -13.87
CA ARG A 15 6.22 -10.96 -12.95
C ARG A 15 6.52 -11.59 -11.60
N MET A 16 5.59 -12.36 -11.05
CA MET A 16 5.80 -13.06 -9.78
C MET A 16 6.91 -14.11 -9.89
N ALA A 17 6.95 -14.89 -10.97
CA ALA A 17 8.00 -15.87 -11.21
C ALA A 17 9.37 -15.20 -11.38
N ALA A 18 9.46 -14.15 -12.21
CA ALA A 18 10.66 -13.37 -12.43
C ALA A 18 11.18 -12.74 -11.11
N SER A 19 10.28 -12.17 -10.31
CA SER A 19 10.63 -11.54 -9.02
C SER A 19 11.16 -12.54 -8.00
N ARG A 20 10.56 -13.73 -7.91
CA ARG A 20 11.05 -14.79 -7.02
C ARG A 20 12.41 -15.30 -7.47
N ALA A 21 12.58 -15.55 -8.77
CA ALA A 21 13.86 -15.97 -9.35
C ALA A 21 14.97 -14.94 -9.09
N ALA A 22 14.68 -13.66 -9.34
CA ALA A 22 15.59 -12.56 -9.08
C ALA A 22 15.96 -12.45 -7.59
N SER A 23 14.98 -12.57 -6.69
CA SER A 23 15.26 -12.56 -5.24
C SER A 23 16.19 -13.71 -4.82
N ALA A 24 15.97 -14.92 -5.34
CA ALA A 24 16.84 -16.06 -5.05
C ALA A 24 18.26 -15.89 -5.62
N LEU A 25 18.38 -15.37 -6.84
CA LEU A 25 19.67 -15.03 -7.45
C LEU A 25 20.40 -13.97 -6.62
N ALA A 26 19.71 -12.91 -6.20
CA ALA A 26 20.29 -11.84 -5.41
C ALA A 26 20.79 -12.35 -4.03
N LEU A 27 19.99 -13.17 -3.34
CA LEU A 27 20.36 -13.76 -2.06
C LEU A 27 21.53 -14.76 -2.18
N SER A 28 21.67 -15.42 -3.32
CA SER A 28 22.85 -16.27 -3.64
C SER A 28 24.06 -15.49 -4.15
N GLY A 29 24.03 -14.15 -4.11
CA GLY A 29 25.12 -13.28 -4.52
C GLY A 29 25.14 -12.93 -6.02
N GLN A 30 24.28 -13.53 -6.84
CA GLN A 30 24.15 -13.28 -8.28
C GLN A 30 23.31 -12.02 -8.58
N LYS A 31 23.66 -10.89 -7.96
CA LYS A 31 22.90 -9.64 -8.03
C LYS A 31 22.74 -9.09 -9.45
N ALA A 32 23.79 -9.16 -10.27
CA ALA A 32 23.72 -8.69 -11.66
C ALA A 32 22.65 -9.42 -12.48
N LYS A 33 22.59 -10.76 -12.38
CA LYS A 33 21.57 -11.57 -13.05
C LYS A 33 20.17 -11.33 -12.49
N ALA A 34 20.06 -11.09 -11.19
CA ALA A 34 18.78 -10.73 -10.58
C ALA A 34 18.22 -9.43 -11.17
N VAL A 35 19.07 -8.40 -11.31
CA VAL A 35 18.69 -7.13 -11.94
C VAL A 35 18.31 -7.34 -13.41
N GLU A 36 19.08 -8.12 -14.16
CA GLU A 36 18.78 -8.42 -15.58
C GLU A 36 17.38 -9.02 -15.77
N ILE A 37 17.00 -9.99 -14.93
CA ILE A 37 15.66 -10.61 -14.99
C ILE A 37 14.56 -9.61 -14.67
N LEU A 38 14.75 -8.78 -13.64
CA LEU A 38 13.77 -7.77 -13.24
C LEU A 38 13.62 -6.70 -14.30
N ASP A 39 14.73 -6.23 -14.88
CA ASP A 39 14.76 -5.21 -15.92
C ASP A 39 14.09 -5.72 -17.20
N LEU A 40 14.33 -6.98 -17.58
CA LEU A 40 13.64 -7.61 -18.70
C LEU A 40 12.13 -7.66 -18.46
N ALA A 41 11.70 -8.13 -17.27
CA ALA A 41 10.29 -8.19 -16.94
C ALA A 41 9.62 -6.80 -16.92
N SER A 42 10.32 -5.78 -16.41
CA SER A 42 9.84 -4.38 -16.42
C SER A 42 9.77 -3.80 -17.83
N LYS A 43 10.69 -4.17 -18.73
CA LYS A 43 10.72 -3.70 -20.11
C LYS A 43 9.59 -4.31 -20.94
N GLU A 44 9.41 -5.62 -20.85
CA GLU A 44 8.39 -6.35 -21.63
C GLU A 44 6.97 -6.06 -21.11
N ILE A 45 6.84 -5.88 -19.80
CA ILE A 45 5.56 -5.59 -19.14
C ILE A 45 5.74 -4.33 -18.28
N PRO A 46 5.66 -3.12 -18.88
CA PRO A 46 5.85 -1.86 -18.17
C PRO A 46 4.73 -1.59 -17.16
N ALA A 47 5.08 -1.02 -16.02
CA ALA A 47 4.15 -0.71 -14.94
C ALA A 47 3.10 0.34 -15.37
N GLU A 48 3.49 1.26 -16.25
CA GLU A 48 2.64 2.32 -16.79
C GLU A 48 1.48 1.78 -17.64
N LYS A 49 1.66 0.61 -18.27
CA LYS A 49 0.60 -0.05 -19.06
C LYS A 49 -0.16 -1.08 -18.25
N PHE A 50 0.52 -1.77 -17.34
CA PHE A 50 -0.04 -2.86 -16.53
C PHE A 50 0.31 -2.62 -15.07
N ASN A 51 -0.47 -1.74 -14.42
CA ASN A 51 -0.28 -1.36 -13.04
C ASN A 51 -1.06 -2.30 -12.11
N ASP A 52 -0.51 -3.49 -11.84
CA ASP A 52 -1.06 -4.42 -10.85
C ASP A 52 -0.18 -4.39 -9.58
N PRO A 53 -0.64 -3.76 -8.48
CA PRO A 53 0.16 -3.64 -7.26
C PRO A 53 0.60 -4.98 -6.68
N ARG A 54 -0.17 -6.05 -6.88
CA ARG A 54 0.13 -7.39 -6.35
C ARG A 54 1.43 -7.95 -6.95
N SER A 55 1.54 -7.94 -8.28
CA SER A 55 2.72 -8.44 -8.99
C SER A 55 3.89 -7.45 -8.97
N LEU A 56 3.62 -6.14 -9.02
CA LEU A 56 4.66 -5.11 -8.97
C LEU A 56 5.31 -5.00 -7.58
N SER A 57 4.58 -5.28 -6.50
CA SER A 57 5.16 -5.36 -5.15
C SER A 57 6.23 -6.45 -5.06
N ALA A 58 6.07 -7.59 -5.72
CA ALA A 58 7.12 -8.61 -5.76
C ALA A 58 8.39 -8.10 -6.48
N MET A 59 8.23 -7.28 -7.53
CA MET A 59 9.36 -6.66 -8.22
C MET A 59 10.08 -5.65 -7.32
N VAL A 60 9.34 -4.87 -6.52
CA VAL A 60 9.91 -3.96 -5.50
C VAL A 60 10.86 -4.73 -4.58
N THR A 61 10.39 -5.85 -4.01
CA THR A 61 11.23 -6.71 -3.15
C THR A 61 12.48 -7.20 -3.89
N GLY A 62 12.30 -7.70 -5.12
CA GLY A 62 13.41 -8.19 -5.94
C GLY A 62 14.48 -7.12 -6.19
N TYR A 63 14.07 -5.90 -6.57
CA TYR A 63 14.99 -4.80 -6.83
C TYR A 63 15.79 -4.42 -5.58
N ILE A 64 15.14 -4.29 -4.43
CA ILE A 64 15.81 -3.92 -3.18
C ILE A 64 16.84 -4.99 -2.79
N ILE A 65 16.46 -6.27 -2.78
CA ILE A 65 17.36 -7.38 -2.42
C ILE A 65 18.53 -7.49 -3.43
N ALA A 66 18.30 -7.21 -4.71
CA ALA A 66 19.33 -7.18 -5.74
C ALA A 66 20.30 -5.98 -5.63
N GLY A 67 20.11 -5.08 -4.66
CA GLY A 67 20.95 -3.90 -4.45
C GLY A 67 20.52 -2.68 -5.26
N GLN A 68 19.37 -2.73 -5.94
CA GLN A 68 18.76 -1.62 -6.66
C GLN A 68 17.72 -0.91 -5.77
N GLU A 69 18.10 -0.57 -4.53
CA GLU A 69 17.22 0.01 -3.51
C GLU A 69 16.45 1.23 -4.03
N LYS A 70 17.16 2.17 -4.67
CA LYS A 70 16.53 3.38 -5.24
C LYS A 70 15.43 3.05 -6.25
N LYS A 71 15.66 2.05 -7.12
CA LYS A 71 14.69 1.63 -8.14
C LYS A 71 13.47 0.96 -7.52
N GLY A 72 13.69 0.08 -6.54
CA GLY A 72 12.61 -0.55 -5.78
C GLY A 72 11.76 0.47 -5.02
N LEU A 73 12.38 1.43 -4.33
CA LEU A 73 11.68 2.49 -3.62
C LEU A 73 10.91 3.42 -4.55
N GLN A 74 11.48 3.76 -5.72
CA GLN A 74 10.78 4.57 -6.72
C GLN A 74 9.53 3.86 -7.23
N LEU A 75 9.62 2.56 -7.53
CA LEU A 75 8.47 1.77 -7.95
C LEU A 75 7.41 1.70 -6.83
N ALA A 76 7.83 1.47 -5.58
CA ALA A 76 6.92 1.46 -4.43
C ALA A 76 6.17 2.79 -4.26
N GLU A 77 6.86 3.93 -4.45
CA GLU A 77 6.24 5.24 -4.36
C GLU A 77 5.21 5.48 -5.47
N ILE A 78 5.52 5.08 -6.70
CA ILE A 78 4.57 5.14 -7.83
C ILE A 78 3.31 4.33 -7.51
N LEU A 79 3.47 3.10 -6.99
CA LEU A 79 2.34 2.24 -6.64
C LEU A 79 1.48 2.86 -5.53
N LYS A 80 2.08 3.29 -4.43
CA LYS A 80 1.37 3.93 -3.31
C LYS A 80 0.60 5.17 -3.76
N LYS A 81 1.23 6.01 -4.58
CA LYS A 81 0.60 7.22 -5.12
C LYS A 81 -0.60 6.86 -6.01
N GLY A 82 -0.43 5.93 -6.95
CA GLY A 82 -1.52 5.47 -7.81
C GLY A 82 -2.69 4.86 -7.03
N ILE A 83 -2.41 4.09 -5.97
CA ILE A 83 -3.46 3.54 -5.08
C ILE A 83 -4.27 4.65 -4.42
N PHE A 84 -3.62 5.70 -3.90
CA PHE A 84 -4.35 6.83 -3.32
C PHE A 84 -5.11 7.64 -4.37
N GLU A 85 -4.53 7.88 -5.54
CA GLU A 85 -5.20 8.59 -6.63
C GLU A 85 -6.47 7.86 -7.09
N GLU A 86 -6.41 6.54 -7.27
CA GLU A 86 -7.57 5.74 -7.62
C GLU A 86 -8.61 5.71 -6.49
N TYR A 87 -8.17 5.60 -5.23
CA TYR A 87 -9.08 5.60 -4.09
C TYR A 87 -9.81 6.95 -3.94
N ASP A 88 -9.07 8.05 -4.06
CA ASP A 88 -9.62 9.40 -3.99
C ASP A 88 -10.54 9.69 -5.19
N TYR A 89 -10.22 9.17 -6.38
CA TYR A 89 -11.13 9.18 -7.52
C TYR A 89 -12.46 8.49 -7.20
N TYR A 90 -12.44 7.26 -6.69
CA TYR A 90 -13.68 6.57 -6.33
C TYR A 90 -14.48 7.32 -5.25
N LEU A 91 -13.82 7.91 -4.27
CA LEU A 91 -14.47 8.74 -3.25
C LEU A 91 -15.13 10.00 -3.80
N SER A 92 -14.65 10.51 -4.94
CA SER A 92 -15.22 11.69 -5.62
C SER A 92 -16.48 11.39 -6.44
N LEU A 93 -16.75 10.10 -6.73
CA LEU A 93 -17.93 9.67 -7.49
C LEU A 93 -19.21 9.84 -6.65
N ASP A 94 -20.37 9.79 -7.31
CA ASP A 94 -21.64 9.76 -6.60
C ASP A 94 -21.85 8.43 -5.85
N ARG A 95 -22.90 8.36 -5.02
CA ARG A 95 -23.15 7.16 -4.20
C ARG A 95 -23.48 5.91 -5.04
N ALA A 96 -24.13 6.06 -6.20
CA ALA A 96 -24.50 4.93 -7.04
C ALA A 96 -23.26 4.32 -7.67
N ASP A 97 -22.36 5.17 -8.17
CA ASP A 97 -21.10 4.77 -8.77
C ASP A 97 -20.12 4.23 -7.72
N GLN A 98 -20.06 4.82 -6.52
CA GLN A 98 -19.31 4.25 -5.39
C GLN A 98 -19.78 2.84 -5.03
N ASN A 99 -21.09 2.59 -5.07
CA ASN A 99 -21.64 1.25 -4.81
C ASN A 99 -21.22 0.25 -5.89
N PHE A 100 -21.18 0.67 -7.16
CA PHE A 100 -20.69 -0.16 -8.27
C PHE A 100 -19.19 -0.46 -8.14
N ALA A 101 -18.39 0.53 -7.72
CA ALA A 101 -16.95 0.43 -7.50
C ALA A 101 -16.55 -0.12 -6.12
N ARG A 102 -17.52 -0.56 -5.29
CA ARG A 102 -17.28 -0.90 -3.88
C ARG A 102 -16.19 -1.95 -3.69
N ARG A 103 -16.11 -2.94 -4.59
CA ARG A 103 -15.07 -3.99 -4.52
C ARG A 103 -13.68 -3.41 -4.77
N GLN A 104 -13.55 -2.55 -5.78
CA GLN A 104 -12.30 -1.89 -6.15
C GLN A 104 -11.83 -0.99 -5.01
N MET A 105 -12.73 -0.18 -4.44
CA MET A 105 -12.46 0.66 -3.28
C MET A 105 -11.96 -0.13 -2.07
N ARG A 106 -12.65 -1.23 -1.71
CA ARG A 106 -12.27 -2.07 -0.57
C ARG A 106 -10.92 -2.79 -0.74
N THR A 107 -10.46 -2.93 -1.98
CA THR A 107 -9.18 -3.59 -2.28
C THR A 107 -7.99 -2.64 -2.12
N LYS A 108 -8.18 -1.32 -2.24
CA LYS A 108 -7.09 -0.32 -2.19
C LYS A 108 -6.28 -0.33 -0.89
N PRO A 109 -6.90 -0.41 0.31
CA PRO A 109 -6.15 -0.54 1.56
C PRO A 109 -5.22 -1.76 1.61
N MET A 110 -5.68 -2.90 1.11
CA MET A 110 -4.90 -4.13 1.01
C MET A 110 -3.75 -3.99 0.00
N GLU A 111 -4.02 -3.40 -1.17
CA GLU A 111 -2.97 -3.14 -2.16
C GLU A 111 -1.89 -2.22 -1.60
N TYR A 112 -2.28 -1.23 -0.80
CA TYR A 112 -1.34 -0.34 -0.13
C TYR A 112 -0.43 -1.11 0.83
N SER A 113 -1.00 -1.97 1.68
CA SER A 113 -0.19 -2.77 2.60
C SER A 113 0.72 -3.76 1.89
N LEU A 114 0.32 -4.33 0.75
CA LEU A 114 1.20 -5.20 -0.06
C LEU A 114 2.47 -4.46 -0.50
N VAL A 115 2.34 -3.20 -0.94
CA VAL A 115 3.49 -2.40 -1.36
C VAL A 115 4.40 -2.08 -0.16
N VAL A 116 3.79 -1.75 0.99
CA VAL A 116 4.56 -1.47 2.21
C VAL A 116 5.28 -2.72 2.69
N SER A 117 4.58 -3.86 2.79
CA SER A 117 5.14 -5.16 3.16
C SER A 117 6.27 -5.58 2.23
N ALA A 118 6.16 -5.35 0.92
CA ALA A 118 7.21 -5.70 -0.02
C ALA A 118 8.55 -5.00 0.26
N VAL A 119 8.50 -3.74 0.70
CA VAL A 119 9.70 -2.98 1.07
C VAL A 119 10.22 -3.40 2.45
N THR A 120 9.34 -3.52 3.44
CA THR A 120 9.74 -3.93 4.80
C THR A 120 10.31 -5.34 4.81
N ASP A 121 9.69 -6.30 4.11
CA ASP A 121 10.20 -7.67 3.96
C ASP A 121 11.54 -7.71 3.23
N ALA A 122 11.76 -6.85 2.23
CA ALA A 122 13.05 -6.76 1.55
C ALA A 122 14.14 -6.30 2.51
N TYR A 123 13.88 -5.28 3.32
CA TYR A 123 14.83 -4.82 4.34
C TYR A 123 15.08 -5.87 5.42
N LYS A 124 14.03 -6.54 5.93
CA LYS A 124 14.17 -7.65 6.89
C LYS A 124 15.03 -8.78 6.34
N LYS A 125 14.82 -9.18 5.09
CA LYS A 125 15.66 -10.21 4.41
C LYS A 125 17.12 -9.80 4.26
N LEU A 126 17.41 -8.50 4.28
CA LEU A 126 18.77 -7.95 4.27
C LEU A 126 19.32 -7.69 5.68
N GLY A 127 18.57 -8.03 6.75
CA GLY A 127 18.94 -7.75 8.14
C GLY A 127 18.89 -6.27 8.51
N GLN A 128 18.09 -5.47 7.79
CA GLN A 128 17.97 -4.02 7.97
C GLN A 128 16.66 -3.64 8.67
N ASP A 129 16.42 -4.21 9.86
CA ASP A 129 15.15 -4.07 10.59
C ASP A 129 14.81 -2.61 10.93
N ASP A 130 15.80 -1.80 11.30
CA ASP A 130 15.61 -0.36 11.54
C ASP A 130 15.09 0.37 10.31
N LYS A 131 15.61 0.03 9.12
CA LYS A 131 15.12 0.61 7.85
C LYS A 131 13.70 0.13 7.55
N ALA A 132 13.39 -1.13 7.82
CA ALA A 132 12.07 -1.68 7.65
C ALA A 132 11.05 -0.93 8.52
N TYR A 133 11.33 -0.78 9.80
CA TYR A 133 10.49 -0.04 10.73
C TYR A 133 10.34 1.43 10.33
N ALA A 134 11.45 2.12 10.01
CA ALA A 134 11.41 3.52 9.59
C ALA A 134 10.56 3.72 8.32
N TYR A 135 10.68 2.81 7.34
CA TYR A 135 9.87 2.86 6.13
C TYR A 135 8.37 2.62 6.43
N LEU A 136 8.06 1.69 7.32
CA LEU A 136 6.69 1.41 7.74
C LEU A 136 6.05 2.62 8.42
N VAL A 137 6.72 3.20 9.42
CA VAL A 137 6.25 4.42 10.11
C VAL A 137 6.03 5.56 9.11
N LYS A 138 6.99 5.79 8.21
CA LYS A 138 6.86 6.82 7.16
C LYS A 138 5.68 6.56 6.21
N SER A 139 5.35 5.29 5.96
CA SER A 139 4.21 4.92 5.12
C SER A 139 2.86 5.10 5.81
N ILE A 140 2.83 5.27 7.14
CA ILE A 140 1.61 5.60 7.88
C ILE A 140 1.32 7.11 7.85
N GLU A 141 2.34 7.96 7.75
CA GLU A 141 2.18 9.42 7.77
C GLU A 141 1.11 9.98 6.81
N PRO A 142 0.98 9.51 5.54
CA PRO A 142 -0.08 10.02 4.65
C PRO A 142 -1.48 9.68 5.16
N ILE A 143 -1.65 8.54 5.83
CA ILE A 143 -2.92 8.10 6.41
C ILE A 143 -3.22 8.94 7.66
N ASP A 144 -2.21 9.20 8.50
CA ASP A 144 -2.32 10.13 9.64
C ASP A 144 -2.72 11.54 9.16
N LYS A 145 -2.13 12.03 8.07
CA LYS A 145 -2.52 13.32 7.46
C LYS A 145 -3.97 13.34 7.01
N LYS A 146 -4.45 12.31 6.30
CA LYS A 146 -5.85 12.18 5.88
C LYS A 146 -6.80 12.12 7.09
N PHE A 147 -6.45 11.35 8.12
CA PHE A 147 -7.23 11.25 9.34
C PHE A 147 -7.31 12.59 10.10
N ASN A 148 -6.18 13.26 10.28
CA ASN A 148 -6.14 14.54 10.98
C ASN A 148 -6.91 15.63 10.24
N ALA A 149 -6.85 15.65 8.91
CA ALA A 149 -7.67 16.54 8.09
C ALA A 149 -9.17 16.25 8.29
N PHE A 150 -9.57 14.98 8.25
CA PHE A 150 -10.95 14.56 8.51
C PHE A 150 -11.46 14.98 9.90
N ILE A 151 -10.66 14.77 10.95
CA ILE A 151 -11.00 15.23 12.32
C ILE A 151 -11.17 16.74 12.38
N LYS A 152 -10.30 17.50 11.71
CA LYS A 152 -10.39 18.97 11.65
C LYS A 152 -11.65 19.42 10.92
N GLU A 153 -12.04 18.74 9.85
CA GLU A 153 -13.28 19.02 9.14
C GLU A 153 -14.48 18.79 10.06
N LEU A 154 -14.56 17.64 10.75
CA LEU A 154 -15.63 17.35 11.71
C LEU A 154 -15.77 18.43 12.79
N GLN A 155 -14.66 18.93 13.32
CA GLN A 155 -14.66 20.02 14.31
C GLN A 155 -15.30 21.31 13.79
N GLN A 156 -15.18 21.60 12.50
CA GLN A 156 -15.67 22.83 11.90
C GLN A 156 -17.16 22.79 11.53
N MET A 157 -17.78 21.60 11.47
CA MET A 157 -19.17 21.43 10.98
C MET A 157 -20.26 21.57 12.05
N GLY A 158 -19.87 21.68 13.32
CA GLY A 158 -20.78 21.64 14.46
C GLY A 158 -21.25 20.23 14.82
N LYS A 159 -21.59 20.02 16.09
CA LYS A 159 -21.81 18.69 16.71
C LYS A 159 -22.80 17.79 15.96
N GLU A 160 -23.98 18.30 15.61
CA GLU A 160 -25.02 17.47 14.98
C GLU A 160 -24.59 16.93 13.61
N LYS A 161 -23.89 17.76 12.82
CA LYS A 161 -23.34 17.34 11.53
C LYS A 161 -22.11 16.46 11.70
N ALA A 162 -21.25 16.76 12.67
CA ALA A 162 -20.09 15.94 12.99
C ALA A 162 -20.48 14.49 13.36
N ILE A 163 -21.56 14.29 14.12
CA ILE A 163 -22.10 12.95 14.42
C ILE A 163 -22.44 12.21 13.13
N LYS A 164 -23.20 12.84 12.23
CA LYS A 164 -23.63 12.22 10.96
C LYS A 164 -22.44 11.90 10.05
N GLU A 165 -21.45 12.79 9.97
CA GLU A 165 -20.30 12.62 9.08
C GLU A 165 -19.19 11.74 9.68
N SER A 166 -19.20 11.47 10.99
CA SER A 166 -18.17 10.69 11.67
C SER A 166 -18.04 9.26 11.15
N GLU A 167 -19.11 8.67 10.61
CA GLU A 167 -19.09 7.32 10.02
C GLU A 167 -18.13 7.22 8.82
N ASN A 168 -17.85 8.35 8.15
CA ASN A 168 -16.91 8.41 7.04
C ASN A 168 -15.47 8.09 7.46
N VAL A 169 -15.17 8.02 8.76
CA VAL A 169 -13.88 7.51 9.27
C VAL A 169 -13.59 6.09 8.73
N GLN A 170 -14.63 5.30 8.42
CA GLN A 170 -14.52 3.97 7.82
C GLN A 170 -13.91 3.97 6.40
N LYS A 171 -13.78 5.14 5.76
CA LYS A 171 -13.04 5.31 4.51
C LYS A 171 -11.52 5.43 4.73
N ILE A 172 -11.09 5.63 5.97
CA ILE A 172 -9.68 5.83 6.34
C ILE A 172 -9.17 4.63 7.15
N THR A 173 -9.95 4.16 8.14
CA THR A 173 -9.51 3.10 9.07
C THR A 173 -9.02 1.80 8.43
N PRO A 174 -9.55 1.33 7.28
CA PRO A 174 -9.04 0.11 6.66
C PRO A 174 -7.55 0.20 6.28
N PHE A 175 -7.04 1.39 5.93
CA PHE A 175 -5.61 1.55 5.64
C PHE A 175 -4.73 1.30 6.87
N TYR A 176 -5.17 1.71 8.05
CA TYR A 176 -4.47 1.37 9.29
C TYR A 176 -4.55 -0.12 9.59
N GLN A 177 -5.75 -0.71 9.50
CA GLN A 177 -6.00 -2.11 9.84
C GLN A 177 -5.08 -3.05 9.05
N TYR A 178 -4.91 -2.82 7.74
CA TYR A 178 -4.00 -3.64 6.94
C TYR A 178 -2.52 -3.40 7.25
N LEU A 179 -2.14 -2.23 7.79
CA LEU A 179 -0.75 -1.95 8.20
C LEU A 179 -0.46 -2.42 9.63
N PHE A 180 -1.47 -2.67 10.45
CA PHE A 180 -1.30 -3.25 11.79
C PHE A 180 -0.65 -4.63 11.72
N ASP A 181 -1.08 -5.47 10.77
CA ASP A 181 -0.47 -6.80 10.54
C ASP A 181 1.02 -6.68 10.15
N VAL A 182 1.38 -5.61 9.43
CA VAL A 182 2.77 -5.34 9.03
C VAL A 182 3.60 -4.80 10.20
N MET A 183 2.95 -4.08 11.12
CA MET A 183 3.58 -3.45 12.28
C MET A 183 3.76 -4.41 13.45
N GLU A 184 2.86 -5.40 13.62
CA GLU A 184 2.86 -6.32 14.77
C GLU A 184 4.23 -6.93 15.10
N PRO A 185 5.06 -7.38 14.12
CA PRO A 185 6.38 -7.93 14.42
C PRO A 185 7.41 -6.90 14.92
N PHE A 186 7.16 -5.60 14.73
CA PHE A 186 8.02 -4.51 15.17
C PHE A 186 7.53 -3.87 16.48
N ASP A 187 6.22 -3.66 16.58
CA ASP A 187 5.56 -3.08 17.74
C ASP A 187 4.17 -3.69 17.89
N SER A 188 4.06 -4.64 18.82
CA SER A 188 2.83 -5.37 19.12
C SER A 188 1.77 -4.53 19.85
N THR A 189 2.15 -3.36 20.37
CA THR A 189 1.23 -2.46 21.09
C THR A 189 0.63 -1.39 20.19
N TYR A 190 1.30 -1.05 19.09
CA TYR A 190 0.95 0.02 18.17
C TYR A 190 -0.52 0.00 17.73
N SER A 191 -1.04 -1.16 17.31
CA SER A 191 -2.40 -1.31 16.77
C SER A 191 -3.44 -0.85 17.79
N LYS A 192 -3.32 -1.32 19.03
CA LYS A 192 -4.22 -0.96 20.13
C LYS A 192 -4.11 0.51 20.49
N GLU A 193 -2.90 1.06 20.52
CA GLU A 193 -2.68 2.48 20.80
C GLU A 193 -3.30 3.36 19.71
N LYS A 194 -3.09 3.03 18.44
CA LYS A 194 -3.63 3.79 17.31
C LYS A 194 -5.17 3.69 17.24
N GLU A 195 -5.76 2.53 17.50
CA GLU A 195 -7.22 2.38 17.61
C GLU A 195 -7.82 3.24 18.73
N ASN A 196 -7.16 3.29 19.89
CA ASN A 196 -7.58 4.14 20.99
C ASN A 196 -7.47 5.63 20.62
N GLN A 197 -6.40 6.03 19.94
CA GLN A 197 -6.24 7.40 19.44
C GLN A 197 -7.35 7.78 18.46
N ILE A 198 -7.65 6.91 17.50
CA ILE A 198 -8.72 7.13 16.50
C ILE A 198 -10.07 7.26 17.19
N THR A 199 -10.41 6.30 18.06
CA THR A 199 -11.68 6.30 18.81
C THR A 199 -11.84 7.56 19.66
N THR A 200 -10.80 7.93 20.40
CA THR A 200 -10.81 9.12 21.28
C THR A 200 -11.00 10.40 20.48
N ALA A 201 -10.31 10.53 19.34
CA ALA A 201 -10.44 11.69 18.47
C ALA A 201 -11.87 11.83 17.91
N ILE A 202 -12.50 10.72 17.49
CA ILE A 202 -13.89 10.74 17.00
C ILE A 202 -14.89 11.09 18.10
N ILE A 203 -14.74 10.51 19.30
CA ILE A 203 -15.60 10.83 20.45
C ILE A 203 -15.52 12.32 20.76
N LYS A 204 -14.30 12.89 20.80
CA LYS A 204 -14.10 14.30 21.14
C LYS A 204 -14.80 15.27 20.18
N VAL A 205 -14.90 14.93 18.90
CA VAL A 205 -15.53 15.81 17.89
C VAL A 205 -17.03 15.58 17.71
N THR A 206 -17.56 14.51 18.31
CA THR A 206 -19.00 14.17 18.29
C THR A 206 -19.71 14.44 19.61
N GLN A 207 -18.96 14.75 20.68
CA GLN A 207 -19.48 15.17 22.00
C GLN A 207 -19.84 16.64 22.09
#